data_AF-A0A2V2FBD9-F1
#
_entry.id   AF-A0A2V2FBD9-F1
#
_cell.length_a   1.000
_cell.length_b   1.000
_cell.length_c   1.000
_cell.angle_alpha   90.00
_cell.angle_beta   90.00
_cell.angle_gamma   90.00
#
_symmetry.space_group_name_H-M   'P 1'
#
loop_
_entity.id
_entity.type
_entity.pdbx_description
1 polymer ?
#
loop_
_entity_poly.entity_id
_entity_poly.type
_entity_poly.pdbx_seq_one_letter_code
_entity_poly.pdbx_strand_id
1 'polypeptide(L)'
;MKTQKKMRSLKMGYAKQQMIYRTCRRYDAQPPAVQEKIERLCYTVTHGDRQKYRALFAVLTSGKSIRRIALEHYYSERLLYDLRRAFYEAWNCKK
;
A
#
# COMPACT_ATOMS: atom_id res chain seq x y z
N MET A 1 11.16 14.12 4.55
CA MET A 1 10.39 12.87 4.31
C MET A 1 9.24 12.78 5.30
N LYS A 2 7.99 12.56 4.85
CA LYS A 2 6.86 12.32 5.78
C LYS A 2 6.97 10.90 6.34
N THR A 3 7.05 10.76 7.66
CA THR A 3 7.08 9.45 8.33
C THR A 3 5.65 8.90 8.43
N GLN A 4 5.45 7.64 8.04
CA GLN A 4 4.15 6.99 8.21
C GLN A 4 3.85 6.82 9.71
N LYS A 5 2.68 7.29 10.17
CA LYS A 5 2.20 7.02 11.53
C LYS A 5 1.94 5.52 11.73
N LYS A 6 2.22 5.00 12.94
CA LYS A 6 1.94 3.61 13.30
C LYS A 6 0.46 3.29 13.13
N MET A 7 0.14 2.28 12.32
CA MET A 7 -1.21 1.72 12.25
C MET A 7 -1.38 0.74 13.41
N ARG A 8 -2.17 1.12 14.41
CA ARG A 8 -2.39 0.34 15.64
C ARG A 8 -3.25 -0.91 15.41
N SER A 9 -4.09 -0.91 14.39
CA SER A 9 -4.98 -2.03 14.05
C SER A 9 -4.26 -3.22 13.43
N LEU A 10 -3.01 -3.07 12.99
CA LEU A 10 -2.23 -4.14 12.38
C LEU A 10 -1.58 -5.01 13.45
N LYS A 11 -1.65 -6.33 13.28
CA LYS A 11 -0.94 -7.33 14.09
C LYS A 11 0.56 -7.41 13.72
N MET A 12 1.21 -6.26 13.60
CA MET A 12 2.64 -6.18 13.28
C MET A 12 3.32 -4.95 13.90
N GLY A 13 4.58 -5.11 14.31
CA GLY A 13 5.38 -4.06 14.93
C GLY A 13 5.62 -2.85 14.02
N TYR A 14 5.82 -1.68 14.63
CA TYR A 14 5.98 -0.41 13.89
C TYR A 14 7.20 -0.39 12.97
N ALA A 15 8.32 -1.00 13.39
CA ALA A 15 9.53 -1.11 12.58
C ALA A 15 9.25 -1.85 11.26
N LYS A 16 8.50 -2.96 11.31
CA LYS A 16 8.10 -3.72 10.12
C LYS A 16 7.17 -2.91 9.20
N GLN A 17 6.24 -2.14 9.78
CA GLN A 17 5.38 -1.23 8.99
C GLN A 17 6.20 -0.16 8.26
N GLN A 18 7.19 0.44 8.94
CA GLN A 18 8.07 1.43 8.32
C GLN A 18 8.94 0.82 7.23
N MET A 19 9.45 -0.40 7.43
CA MET A 19 10.22 -1.11 6.40
C MET A 19 9.37 -1.27 5.13
N ILE A 20 8.15 -1.82 5.25
CA ILE A 20 7.23 -1.99 4.12
C ILE A 20 6.94 -0.65 3.43
N TYR A 21 6.64 0.40 4.22
CA TYR A 21 6.39 1.73 3.69
C TYR A 21 7.58 2.24 2.84
N ARG A 22 8.81 2.12 3.35
CA ARG A 22 10.01 2.57 2.65
C ARG A 22 10.28 1.75 1.39
N THR A 23 10.05 0.44 1.44
CA THR A 23 10.16 -0.45 0.28
C THR A 23 9.21 -0.01 -0.83
N CYS A 24 7.91 0.18 -0.52
CA CYS A 24 6.94 0.62 -1.51
C CYS A 24 7.26 2.01 -2.07
N ARG A 25 7.73 2.94 -1.23
CA ARG A 25 8.07 4.31 -1.64
C ARG A 25 9.31 4.41 -2.54
N ARG A 26 10.11 3.34 -2.60
CA ARG A 26 11.25 3.23 -3.51
C ARG A 26 11.00 2.12 -4.54
N TYR A 27 9.74 1.89 -4.92
CA TYR A 27 9.33 0.82 -5.83
C TYR A 27 10.22 0.76 -7.09
N ASP A 28 10.47 1.90 -7.74
CA ASP A 28 11.30 1.97 -8.96
C ASP A 28 12.76 1.51 -8.75
N ALA A 29 13.26 1.59 -7.52
CA ALA A 29 14.61 1.18 -7.16
C ALA A 29 14.66 -0.22 -6.47
N GLN A 30 13.52 -0.90 -6.34
CA GLN A 30 13.48 -2.24 -5.78
C GLN A 30 13.87 -3.29 -6.83
N PRO A 31 14.40 -4.46 -6.41
CA PRO A 31 14.59 -5.60 -7.30
C PRO A 31 13.27 -6.06 -7.95
N PRO A 32 13.29 -6.66 -9.15
CA PRO A 32 12.10 -7.12 -9.85
C PRO A 32 11.20 -8.05 -9.00
N ALA A 33 11.80 -8.97 -8.25
CA ALA A 33 11.05 -9.87 -7.36
C ALA A 33 10.24 -9.13 -6.27
N VAL A 34 10.74 -7.99 -5.79
CA VAL A 34 10.05 -7.17 -4.79
C VAL A 34 8.96 -6.31 -5.44
N GLN A 35 9.22 -5.78 -6.64
CA GLN A 35 8.22 -5.09 -7.45
C GLN A 35 7.02 -5.99 -7.74
N GLU A 36 7.30 -7.20 -8.26
CA GLU A 36 6.28 -8.21 -8.56
C GLU A 36 5.48 -8.59 -7.30
N LYS A 37 6.16 -8.74 -6.15
CA LYS A 37 5.46 -8.98 -4.88
C LYS A 37 4.50 -7.84 -4.52
N ILE A 38 4.92 -6.58 -4.67
CA ILE A 38 4.06 -5.41 -4.40
C ILE A 38 2.84 -5.44 -5.32
N GLU A 39 3.05 -5.63 -6.62
CA GLU A 39 1.98 -5.67 -7.62
C GLU A 39 1.00 -6.81 -7.37
N ARG A 40 1.52 -8.02 -7.14
CA ARG A 40 0.71 -9.21 -6.83
C ARG A 40 -0.15 -8.98 -5.60
N LEU A 41 0.43 -8.44 -4.53
CA LEU A 41 -0.33 -8.14 -3.30
C LEU A 41 -1.39 -7.06 -3.53
N CYS A 42 -1.09 -6.02 -4.30
CA CYS A 42 -2.09 -5.02 -4.68
C CYS A 42 -3.24 -5.69 -5.44
N TYR A 43 -2.93 -6.50 -6.45
CA TYR A 43 -3.92 -7.19 -7.28
C TYR A 43 -4.81 -8.11 -6.45
N THR A 44 -4.22 -8.91 -5.54
CA THR A 44 -4.93 -9.80 -4.62
C THR A 44 -5.86 -9.03 -3.69
N VAL A 45 -5.37 -7.96 -3.03
CA VAL A 45 -6.17 -7.16 -2.08
C VAL A 45 -7.33 -6.45 -2.76
N THR A 46 -7.17 -6.09 -4.03
CA THR A 46 -8.22 -5.45 -4.83
C THR A 46 -9.14 -6.45 -5.53
N HIS A 47 -8.95 -7.76 -5.30
CA HIS A 47 -9.70 -8.83 -5.97
C HIS A 47 -9.69 -8.72 -7.51
N GLY A 48 -8.56 -8.27 -8.07
CA GLY A 48 -8.38 -8.07 -9.51
C GLY A 48 -9.03 -6.80 -10.09
N ASP A 49 -9.66 -5.96 -9.28
CA ASP A 49 -10.21 -4.68 -9.72
C ASP A 49 -9.07 -3.72 -10.15
N ARG A 50 -8.96 -3.48 -11.46
CA ARG A 50 -7.89 -2.65 -12.04
C ARG A 50 -7.94 -1.19 -11.57
N GLN A 51 -9.12 -0.63 -11.30
CA GLN A 51 -9.23 0.76 -10.87
C GLN A 51 -8.79 0.90 -9.41
N LYS A 52 -9.25 0.01 -8.53
CA LYS A 52 -8.78 -0.05 -7.14
C LYS A 52 -7.31 -0.38 -7.06
N TYR A 53 -6.80 -1.25 -7.93
CA TYR A 53 -5.38 -1.56 -8.04
C TYR A 53 -4.57 -0.28 -8.30
N ARG A 54 -4.93 0.51 -9.31
CA ARG A 54 -4.22 1.75 -9.64
C ARG A 54 -4.23 2.74 -8.47
N ALA A 55 -5.38 2.89 -7.81
CA ALA A 55 -5.52 3.79 -6.66
C ALA A 55 -4.68 3.32 -5.45
N LEU A 56 -4.75 2.03 -5.10
CA LEU A 56 -3.96 1.45 -4.01
C LEU A 56 -2.46 1.52 -4.30
N PHE A 57 -2.06 1.19 -5.54
CA PHE A 57 -0.68 1.27 -5.96
C PHE A 57 -0.14 2.70 -5.81
N ALA A 58 -0.90 3.69 -6.27
CA ALA A 58 -0.56 5.10 -6.06
C ALA A 58 -0.47 5.46 -4.56
N VAL A 59 -1.33 4.91 -3.70
CA VAL A 59 -1.24 5.15 -2.23
C VAL A 59 0.08 4.63 -1.66
N LEU A 60 0.59 3.50 -2.16
CA LEU A 60 1.76 2.83 -1.62
C LEU A 60 3.07 3.38 -2.18
N THR A 61 3.12 3.67 -3.48
CA THR A 61 4.36 4.05 -4.18
C THR A 61 4.50 5.56 -4.32
N SER A 62 3.40 6.29 -4.47
CA SER A 62 3.47 7.72 -4.75
C SER A 62 3.70 8.56 -3.49
N GLY A 63 4.19 9.78 -3.74
CA GLY A 63 4.35 10.89 -2.79
C GLY A 63 3.08 11.45 -2.16
N LYS A 64 1.94 11.22 -2.80
CA LYS A 64 0.73 12.03 -2.64
C LYS A 64 0.00 11.71 -1.34
N SER A 65 -0.82 12.65 -0.88
CA SER A 65 -1.74 12.40 0.25
C SER A 65 -2.87 11.48 -0.20
N ILE A 66 -3.40 10.68 0.74
CA ILE A 66 -4.57 9.80 0.48
C ILE A 66 -5.75 10.61 -0.06
N ARG A 67 -6.03 11.79 0.52
CA ARG A 67 -7.06 12.72 0.01
C ARG A 67 -6.87 13.07 -1.46
N ARG A 68 -5.64 13.39 -1.89
CA ARG A 68 -5.36 13.72 -3.29
C ARG A 68 -5.62 12.53 -4.21
N ILE A 69 -5.18 11.33 -3.81
CA ILE A 69 -5.38 10.11 -4.61
C ILE A 69 -6.85 9.72 -4.66
N ALA A 70 -7.58 9.86 -3.54
CA ALA A 70 -9.02 9.65 -3.46
C ALA A 70 -9.77 10.50 -4.49
N LEU A 71 -9.41 11.78 -4.60
CA LEU A 71 -9.98 12.70 -5.61
C LEU A 71 -9.58 12.31 -7.03
N GLU A 72 -8.30 12.03 -7.29
CA GLU A 72 -7.80 11.66 -8.63
C GLU A 72 -8.41 10.34 -9.16
N HIS A 73 -8.76 9.42 -8.26
CA HIS A 73 -9.29 8.10 -8.62
C HIS A 73 -10.79 7.93 -8.30
N TYR A 74 -11.50 9.00 -7.91
CA TYR A 74 -12.93 8.98 -7.58
C TYR A 74 -13.32 7.94 -6.51
N TYR A 75 -12.47 7.76 -5.49
CA TYR A 75 -12.74 6.87 -4.36
C TYR A 75 -12.85 7.62 -3.04
N SER A 76 -13.46 7.00 -2.03
CA SER A 76 -13.47 7.54 -0.68
C SER A 76 -12.11 7.32 0.00
N GLU A 77 -11.69 8.26 0.85
CA GLU A 77 -10.47 8.09 1.65
C GLU A 77 -10.53 6.83 2.52
N ARG A 78 -11.71 6.53 3.08
CA ARG A 78 -11.96 5.35 3.91
C ARG A 78 -11.59 4.07 3.16
N LEU A 79 -12.06 3.90 1.93
CA LEU A 79 -11.72 2.75 1.10
C LEU A 79 -10.21 2.61 0.91
N LEU A 80 -9.50 3.72 0.64
CA LEU A 80 -8.05 3.70 0.46
C LEU A 80 -7.30 3.37 1.75
N TYR A 81 -7.78 3.83 2.91
CA TYR A 81 -7.23 3.42 4.20
C TYR A 81 -7.42 1.92 4.46
N ASP A 82 -8.60 1.38 4.14
CA ASP A 82 -8.91 -0.04 4.32
C ASP A 82 -8.09 -0.93 3.38
N LEU A 83 -7.97 -0.55 2.09
CA LEU A 83 -7.12 -1.25 1.12
C LEU A 83 -5.65 -1.21 1.52
N ARG A 84 -5.14 -0.05 1.97
CA ARG A 84 -3.78 0.05 2.48
C ARG A 84 -3.58 -0.86 3.70
N ARG A 85 -4.53 -0.89 4.63
CA ARG A 85 -4.46 -1.78 5.79
C ARG A 85 -4.40 -3.25 5.35
N ALA A 86 -5.30 -3.68 4.46
CA ALA A 86 -5.35 -5.03 3.93
C ALA A 86 -4.04 -5.43 3.22
N PHE A 87 -3.40 -4.51 2.49
CA PHE A 87 -2.07 -4.73 1.91
C PHE A 87 -1.02 -5.07 2.97
N TYR A 88 -0.97 -4.33 4.08
CA TYR A 88 -0.01 -4.61 5.15
C TYR A 88 -0.29 -5.94 5.85
N GLU A 89 -1.56 -6.28 6.06
CA GLU A 89 -1.96 -7.57 6.61
C GLU A 89 -1.54 -8.71 5.68
N ALA A 90 -1.80 -8.58 4.37
CA ALA A 90 -1.40 -9.54 3.35
C ALA A 90 0.12 -9.68 3.22
N TRP A 91 0.88 -8.58 3.34
CA TRP A 91 2.35 -8.64 3.38
C TRP A 91 2.87 -9.38 4.61
N ASN A 92 2.19 -9.23 5.75
CA ASN A 92 2.61 -9.82 7.02
C ASN A 92 2.29 -11.32 7.10
N CYS A 93 1.16 -11.75 6.54
CA CYS A 93 0.82 -13.16 6.43
C CYS A 93 1.81 -13.84 5.47
N LYS A 94 2.78 -14.57 6.04
CA LYS A 94 3.54 -15.57 5.28
C LYS A 94 2.53 -16.63 4.84
N LYS A 95 2.15 -16.64 3.57
CA LYS A 95 1.75 -17.89 2.90
C LYS A 95 3.01 -18.54 2.37
#